data_AF-A0A2V6D6H5-F1
#
_entry.id   AF-A0A2V6D6H5-F1
#
_cell.length_a   1.000
_cell.length_b   1.000
_cell.length_c   1.000
_cell.angle_alpha   90.00
_cell.angle_beta   90.00
_cell.angle_gamma   90.00
#
_symmetry.space_group_name_H-M   'P 1'
#
loop_
_entity.id
_entity.type
_entity.pdbx_description
1 polymer ?
#
loop_
_entity_poly.entity_id
_entity_poly.type
_entity_poly.pdbx_seq_one_letter_code
_entity_poly.pdbx_strand_id
1 'polypeptide(L)'
;MAGFDHQPERAWDEYDWERFLRQQDHKTEKYMELLEKYLDDPNRDQIIAREMGWTQLLEGRDWTQEVDALLEEDEEDGKPPPPDSFEDHSLYRAAFALTVWIDHIFDQDSALQNEPSAVKLATHAALASAKLAAALSGEDVDEIGMTIAYLKRALKAITL
;
A
#
# COMPACT_ATOMS: atom_id res chain seq x y z
N MET A 1 -13.32 -33.06 -22.67
CA MET A 1 -12.94 -32.62 -21.32
C MET A 1 -11.44 -32.39 -21.34
N ALA A 2 -10.99 -31.16 -21.55
CA ALA A 2 -9.58 -30.80 -21.45
C ALA A 2 -9.39 -30.21 -20.05
N GLY A 3 -8.60 -30.89 -19.22
CA GLY A 3 -8.21 -30.40 -17.90
C GLY A 3 -7.29 -29.20 -18.09
N PHE A 4 -7.70 -28.05 -17.60
CA PHE A 4 -6.77 -26.96 -17.36
C PHE A 4 -5.97 -27.34 -16.11
N ASP A 5 -4.80 -27.95 -16.32
CA ASP A 5 -3.72 -27.98 -15.31
C ASP A 5 -3.36 -26.52 -15.00
N HIS A 6 -4.02 -25.93 -14.01
CA HIS A 6 -3.50 -24.75 -13.34
C HIS A 6 -2.31 -25.24 -12.52
N GLN A 7 -1.10 -25.16 -13.09
CA GLN A 7 0.09 -25.19 -12.25
C GLN A 7 -0.07 -24.02 -11.27
N PRO A 8 -0.02 -24.25 -9.95
CA PRO A 8 -0.05 -23.15 -8.99
C PRO A 8 1.11 -22.24 -9.35
N GLU A 9 0.82 -20.97 -9.66
CA GLU A 9 1.84 -19.98 -9.96
C GLU A 9 2.83 -19.97 -8.80
N ARG A 10 4.12 -20.07 -9.10
CA ARG A 10 5.15 -20.11 -8.07
C ARG A 10 5.04 -18.84 -7.22
N ALA A 11 4.80 -19.00 -5.92
CA ALA A 11 4.84 -17.93 -4.95
C ALA A 11 6.15 -17.12 -5.09
N TRP A 12 6.01 -15.80 -5.19
CA TRP A 12 7.14 -14.87 -5.35
C TRP A 12 7.98 -14.82 -4.07
N ASP A 13 9.30 -14.83 -4.23
CA ASP A 13 10.19 -14.66 -3.10
C ASP A 13 10.34 -13.18 -2.70
N GLU A 14 11.03 -12.91 -1.59
CA GLU A 14 11.27 -11.55 -1.09
C GLU A 14 11.92 -10.64 -2.14
N TYR A 15 12.83 -11.16 -2.97
CA TYR A 15 13.55 -10.37 -3.96
C TYR A 15 12.66 -10.04 -5.15
N ASP A 16 11.80 -10.97 -5.55
CA ASP A 16 10.79 -10.77 -6.58
C ASP A 16 9.81 -9.66 -6.14
N TRP A 17 9.32 -9.74 -4.89
CA TRP A 17 8.46 -8.72 -4.30
C TRP A 17 9.15 -7.37 -4.16
N GLU A 18 10.38 -7.29 -3.66
CA GLU A 18 11.13 -6.03 -3.54
C GLU A 18 11.39 -5.39 -4.92
N ARG A 19 11.65 -6.20 -5.96
CA ARG A 19 11.78 -5.70 -7.33
C ARG A 19 10.46 -5.12 -7.83
N PHE A 20 9.36 -5.81 -7.59
CA PHE A 20 8.03 -5.33 -7.95
C PHE A 20 7.69 -4.01 -7.22
N LEU A 21 7.89 -3.97 -5.90
CA LEU A 21 7.63 -2.78 -5.08
C LEU A 21 8.48 -1.58 -5.52
N ARG A 22 9.76 -1.77 -5.88
CA ARG A 22 10.59 -0.70 -6.45
C ARG A 22 10.06 -0.18 -7.79
N GLN A 23 9.51 -1.05 -8.63
CA GLN A 23 8.90 -0.61 -9.88
C GLN A 23 7.63 0.20 -9.61
N GLN A 24 6.84 -0.18 -8.60
CA GLN A 24 5.67 0.59 -8.17
C GLN A 24 6.07 1.95 -7.59
N ASP A 25 7.13 2.01 -6.78
CA ASP A 25 7.67 3.27 -6.26
C ASP A 25 8.06 4.21 -7.42
N HIS A 26 8.81 3.70 -8.40
CA HIS A 26 9.24 4.50 -9.55
C HIS A 26 8.06 4.99 -10.41
N LYS A 27 7.03 4.14 -10.59
CA LYS A 27 5.78 4.56 -11.25
C LYS A 27 5.05 5.65 -10.46
N THR A 28 5.04 5.54 -9.14
CA THR A 28 4.42 6.51 -8.23
C THR A 28 5.16 7.85 -8.29
N GLU A 29 6.50 7.83 -8.23
CA GLU A 29 7.34 9.03 -8.39
C GLU A 29 7.07 9.72 -9.73
N LYS A 30 7.11 8.96 -10.83
CA LYS A 30 6.79 9.48 -12.17
C LYS A 30 5.39 10.08 -12.25
N TYR A 31 4.40 9.44 -11.62
CA TYR A 31 3.04 9.95 -11.56
C TYR A 31 2.97 11.28 -10.79
N MET A 32 3.62 11.37 -9.62
CA MET A 32 3.68 12.58 -8.82
C MET A 32 4.39 13.73 -9.56
N GLU A 33 5.50 13.45 -10.24
CA GLU A 33 6.19 14.45 -11.08
C GLU A 33 5.29 14.99 -12.21
N LEU A 34 4.53 14.11 -12.86
CA LEU A 34 3.60 14.52 -13.91
C LEU A 34 2.40 15.31 -13.34
N LEU A 35 1.89 14.91 -12.17
CA LEU A 35 0.85 15.67 -11.47
C LEU A 35 1.31 17.08 -11.13
N GLU A 36 2.52 17.24 -10.59
CA GLU A 36 3.09 18.55 -10.29
C GLU A 36 3.30 19.39 -11.55
N LYS A 37 3.81 18.78 -12.62
CA LYS A 37 4.09 19.46 -13.89
C LYS A 37 2.83 19.97 -14.60
N TYR A 38 1.73 19.23 -14.49
CA TYR A 38 0.47 19.53 -15.17
C TYR A 38 -0.63 19.98 -14.20
N LEU A 39 -0.27 20.45 -13.00
CA LEU A 39 -1.21 20.81 -11.94
C LEU A 39 -2.27 21.83 -12.41
N ASP A 40 -1.87 22.79 -13.24
CA ASP A 40 -2.73 23.86 -13.77
C ASP A 40 -3.35 23.54 -15.15
N ASP A 41 -3.14 22.34 -15.70
CA ASP A 41 -3.68 21.95 -17.00
C ASP A 41 -5.07 21.29 -16.86
N PRO A 42 -6.12 21.80 -17.53
CA PRO A 42 -7.45 21.21 -17.48
C PRO A 42 -7.53 19.78 -18.06
N ASN A 43 -6.52 19.34 -18.84
CA ASN A 43 -6.41 17.99 -19.38
C ASN A 43 -5.32 17.15 -18.70
N ARG A 44 -4.87 17.56 -17.50
CA ARG A 44 -3.83 16.89 -16.71
C ARG A 44 -3.96 15.36 -16.72
N ASP A 45 -5.13 14.85 -16.36
CA ASP A 45 -5.33 13.41 -16.19
C ASP A 45 -5.21 12.64 -17.51
N GLN A 46 -5.60 13.25 -18.63
CA GLN A 46 -5.44 12.64 -19.96
C GLN A 46 -3.98 12.61 -20.41
N ILE A 47 -3.23 13.67 -20.11
CA ILE A 47 -1.80 13.77 -20.41
C ILE A 47 -1.03 12.74 -19.56
N ILE A 48 -1.35 12.64 -18.26
CA ILE A 48 -0.75 11.67 -17.36
C ILE A 48 -1.05 10.24 -17.80
N ALA A 49 -2.31 9.91 -18.12
CA ALA A 49 -2.68 8.58 -18.59
C ALA A 49 -1.88 8.18 -19.85
N ARG A 50 -1.67 9.11 -20.78
CA ARG A 50 -0.84 8.88 -21.96
C ARG A 50 0.64 8.67 -21.62
N GLU A 51 1.20 9.50 -20.76
CA GLU A 51 2.61 9.44 -20.33
C GLU A 51 2.93 8.21 -19.47
N MET A 52 1.94 7.71 -18.72
CA MET A 52 2.01 6.49 -17.91
C MET A 52 1.72 5.22 -18.73
N GLY A 53 1.30 5.36 -19.99
CA GLY A 53 0.90 4.23 -20.84
C GLY A 53 -0.45 3.63 -20.43
N TRP A 54 -1.22 4.30 -19.58
CA TRP A 54 -2.57 3.95 -19.17
C TRP A 54 -3.60 4.39 -20.21
N THR A 55 -3.32 4.15 -21.49
CA THR A 55 -4.20 4.55 -22.59
C THR A 55 -5.57 3.85 -22.52
N GLN A 56 -5.66 2.74 -21.81
CA GLN A 56 -6.90 2.02 -21.54
C GLN A 56 -7.88 2.84 -20.67
N LEU A 57 -7.38 3.75 -19.81
CA LEU A 57 -8.22 4.68 -19.05
C LEU A 57 -8.81 5.81 -19.92
N LEU A 58 -8.15 6.12 -21.06
CA LEU A 58 -8.65 7.08 -22.04
C LEU A 58 -9.76 6.49 -22.92
N GLU A 59 -9.78 5.17 -23.07
CA GLU A 59 -10.73 4.43 -23.90
C GLU A 59 -12.08 4.17 -23.21
N GLY A 60 -12.27 4.68 -21.97
CA GLY A 60 -13.53 4.56 -21.24
C GLY A 60 -13.88 3.12 -20.84
N ARG A 61 -12.89 2.21 -20.79
CA ARG A 61 -13.08 0.91 -20.14
C ARG A 61 -13.23 1.15 -18.65
N ASP A 62 -14.40 0.80 -18.14
CA ASP A 62 -14.72 0.86 -16.73
C ASP A 62 -14.08 -0.32 -15.99
N TRP A 63 -12.88 -0.11 -15.47
CA TRP A 63 -12.17 -1.08 -14.62
C TRP A 63 -12.69 -1.06 -13.17
N THR A 64 -13.62 -0.15 -12.83
CA THR A 64 -14.21 -0.09 -11.49
C THR A 64 -14.92 -1.38 -11.15
N GLN A 65 -15.55 -2.06 -12.11
CA GLN A 65 -16.21 -3.35 -11.86
C GLN A 65 -15.25 -4.50 -11.54
N GLU A 66 -14.04 -4.51 -12.09
CA GLU A 66 -13.04 -5.55 -11.76
C GLU A 66 -12.37 -5.28 -10.41
N VAL A 67 -12.16 -4.02 -10.06
CA VAL A 67 -11.65 -3.61 -8.74
C VAL A 67 -12.70 -3.82 -7.66
N ASP A 68 -13.97 -3.45 -7.92
CA ASP A 68 -15.09 -3.68 -7.01
C ASP A 68 -15.31 -5.18 -6.80
N ALA A 69 -15.19 -6.02 -7.83
CA ALA A 69 -15.29 -7.47 -7.69
C ALA A 69 -14.16 -8.06 -6.82
N LEU A 70 -12.93 -7.54 -6.92
CA LEU A 70 -11.81 -7.95 -6.06
C LEU A 70 -11.99 -7.48 -4.61
N LEU A 71 -12.61 -6.31 -4.39
CA LEU A 71 -12.92 -5.80 -3.06
C LEU A 71 -14.13 -6.50 -2.43
N GLU A 72 -15.13 -6.88 -3.23
CA GLU A 72 -16.30 -7.67 -2.78
C GLU A 72 -15.89 -9.09 -2.35
N GLU A 73 -14.84 -9.67 -2.93
CA GLU A 73 -14.26 -10.95 -2.46
C GLU A 73 -13.65 -10.84 -1.05
N ASP A 74 -13.18 -9.66 -0.64
CA ASP A 74 -12.68 -9.36 0.73
C ASP A 74 -13.79 -8.95 1.72
N GLU A 75 -14.98 -8.54 1.24
CA GLU A 75 -16.12 -8.14 2.10
C GLU A 75 -16.95 -9.33 2.62
N GLU A 76 -16.65 -10.56 2.18
CA GLU A 76 -17.32 -11.77 2.65
C GLU A 76 -16.77 -12.30 3.99
N ASP A 77 -16.58 -11.45 5.02
CA ASP A 77 -16.57 -11.98 6.39
C ASP A 77 -17.02 -10.98 7.47
N GLY A 78 -18.33 -10.93 7.68
CA GLY A 78 -18.92 -10.61 8.98
C GLY A 78 -18.70 -11.70 10.05
N LYS A 79 -17.70 -12.58 9.88
CA LYS A 79 -17.25 -13.46 10.97
C LYS A 79 -16.54 -12.64 12.03
N PRO A 80 -16.72 -12.95 13.31
CA PRO A 80 -15.83 -12.43 14.34
C PRO A 80 -14.38 -12.74 13.94
N PRO A 81 -13.45 -11.78 14.09
CA PRO A 81 -12.05 -11.99 13.72
C PRO A 81 -11.55 -13.29 14.37
N PRO A 82 -10.77 -14.11 13.64
CA PRO A 82 -10.27 -15.35 14.19
C PRO A 82 -9.51 -15.09 15.50
N PRO A 83 -9.54 -16.01 16.47
CA PRO A 83 -8.62 -15.94 17.60
C PRO A 83 -7.20 -15.99 17.01
N ASP A 84 -6.42 -14.94 17.23
CA ASP A 84 -5.13 -14.63 16.56
C ASP A 84 -5.19 -13.71 15.32
N SER A 85 -6.22 -12.85 15.20
CA SER A 85 -6.20 -11.73 14.25
C SER A 85 -4.98 -10.80 14.47
N PHE A 86 -4.47 -10.23 13.38
CA PHE A 86 -3.31 -9.33 13.40
C PHE A 86 -3.48 -8.15 14.38
N GLU A 87 -4.72 -7.72 14.65
CA GLU A 87 -5.06 -6.65 15.58
C GLU A 87 -4.63 -6.93 17.03
N ASP A 88 -4.52 -8.22 17.39
CA ASP A 88 -4.07 -8.66 18.71
C ASP A 88 -2.54 -8.77 18.81
N HIS A 89 -1.83 -8.66 17.70
CA HIS A 89 -0.38 -8.79 17.67
C HIS A 89 0.31 -7.61 18.37
N SER A 90 1.21 -7.92 19.31
CA SER A 90 1.88 -6.91 20.15
C SER A 90 2.61 -5.82 19.36
N LEU A 91 3.23 -6.18 18.23
CA LEU A 91 3.89 -5.20 17.35
C LEU A 91 2.91 -4.30 16.61
N TYR A 92 1.77 -4.83 16.16
CA TYR A 92 0.74 -4.01 15.49
C TYR A 92 0.15 -3.02 16.50
N ARG A 93 -0.21 -3.49 17.70
CA ARG A 93 -0.71 -2.61 18.77
C ARG A 93 0.27 -1.52 19.15
N ALA A 94 1.57 -1.82 19.21
CA ALA A 94 2.60 -0.82 19.49
C ALA A 94 2.74 0.21 18.37
N ALA A 95 2.70 -0.23 17.11
CA ALA A 95 2.76 0.66 15.95
C ALA A 95 1.52 1.56 15.84
N PHE A 96 0.33 0.98 16.04
CA PHE A 96 -0.93 1.72 16.06
C PHE A 96 -1.00 2.71 17.23
N ALA A 97 -0.53 2.33 18.41
CA ALA A 97 -0.46 3.26 19.55
C ALA A 97 0.49 4.44 19.24
N LEU A 98 1.59 4.20 18.53
CA LEU A 98 2.50 5.26 18.10
C LEU A 98 1.83 6.22 17.11
N THR A 99 1.06 5.73 16.13
CA THR A 99 0.36 6.61 15.18
C THR A 99 -0.69 7.46 15.88
N VAL A 100 -1.49 6.89 16.77
CA VAL A 100 -2.48 7.63 17.57
C VAL A 100 -1.81 8.69 18.44
N TRP A 101 -0.63 8.38 19.01
CA TRP A 101 0.13 9.34 19.81
C TRP A 101 0.67 10.49 18.96
N ILE A 102 1.17 10.23 17.75
CA ILE A 102 1.62 11.27 16.82
C ILE A 102 0.44 12.16 16.41
N ASP A 103 -0.71 11.58 16.07
CA ASP A 103 -1.91 12.35 15.72
C ASP A 103 -2.34 13.28 16.86
N HIS A 104 -2.30 12.77 18.11
CA HIS A 104 -2.60 13.59 19.27
C HIS A 104 -1.64 14.78 19.46
N ILE A 105 -0.36 14.61 19.12
CA ILE A 105 0.62 15.71 19.15
C ILE A 105 0.30 16.75 18.07
N PHE A 106 -0.10 16.29 16.88
CA PHE A 106 -0.49 17.15 15.76
C PHE A 106 -1.75 17.96 16.03
N ASP A 107 -2.69 17.41 16.81
CA ASP A 107 -3.88 18.10 17.28
C ASP A 107 -3.55 19.18 18.34
N GLN A 108 -2.52 18.95 19.15
CA GLN A 108 -2.10 19.88 20.21
C GLN A 108 -1.27 21.04 19.68
N ASP A 109 -0.49 20.84 18.62
CA ASP A 109 0.38 21.87 18.05
C ASP A 109 0.21 22.00 16.53
N SER A 110 -0.62 22.98 16.16
CA SER A 110 -0.85 23.36 14.76
C SER A 110 0.41 23.82 13.99
N ALA A 111 1.50 24.16 14.69
CA ALA A 111 2.76 24.51 14.03
C ALA A 111 3.42 23.27 13.39
N LEU A 112 3.21 22.08 13.98
CA LEU A 112 3.76 20.80 13.48
C LEU A 112 3.09 20.35 12.19
N GLN A 113 1.84 20.76 11.95
CA GLN A 113 1.12 20.47 10.70
C GLN A 113 1.80 21.08 9.46
N ASN A 114 2.58 22.15 9.66
CA ASN A 114 3.32 22.83 8.61
C ASN A 114 4.83 22.50 8.65
N GLU A 115 5.29 21.69 9.59
CA GLU A 115 6.70 21.32 9.72
C GLU A 115 6.99 20.05 8.88
N PRO A 116 7.85 20.13 7.86
CA PRO A 116 8.05 19.02 6.93
C PRO A 116 8.58 17.73 7.56
N SER A 117 9.37 17.81 8.62
CA SER A 117 9.97 16.65 9.29
C SER A 117 8.94 15.89 10.13
N ALA A 118 8.03 16.60 10.77
CA ALA A 118 6.92 16.09 11.55
C ALA A 118 5.92 15.40 10.63
N VAL A 119 5.54 16.05 9.52
CA VAL A 119 4.63 15.46 8.53
C VAL A 119 5.23 14.17 7.96
N LYS A 120 6.54 14.15 7.69
CA LYS A 120 7.27 12.93 7.27
C LYS A 120 7.23 11.85 8.34
N LEU A 121 7.46 12.19 9.60
CA LEU A 121 7.41 11.25 10.72
C LEU A 121 6.02 10.60 10.85
N ALA A 122 4.95 11.41 10.84
CA ALA A 122 3.58 10.93 10.92
C ALA A 122 3.24 10.00 9.74
N THR A 123 3.58 10.42 8.53
CA THR A 123 3.38 9.63 7.30
C THR A 123 4.13 8.30 7.37
N HIS A 124 5.40 8.31 7.80
CA HIS A 124 6.21 7.10 7.91
C HIS A 124 5.69 6.15 8.99
N ALA A 125 5.23 6.67 10.14
CA ALA A 125 4.65 5.87 11.21
C ALA A 125 3.33 5.21 10.78
N ALA A 126 2.47 5.95 10.07
CA ALA A 126 1.23 5.43 9.52
C ALA A 126 1.49 4.34 8.46
N LEU A 127 2.42 4.58 7.53
CA LEU A 127 2.82 3.60 6.52
C LEU A 127 3.45 2.34 7.15
N ALA A 128 4.25 2.49 8.21
CA ALA A 128 4.82 1.35 8.93
C ALA A 128 3.72 0.50 9.58
N SER A 129 2.71 1.14 10.18
CA SER A 129 1.57 0.45 10.80
C SER A 129 0.70 -0.28 9.77
N ALA A 130 0.42 0.35 8.62
CA ALA A 130 -0.31 -0.27 7.52
C ALA A 130 0.45 -1.47 6.92
N LYS A 131 1.77 -1.35 6.75
CA LYS A 131 2.62 -2.45 6.26
C LYS A 131 2.71 -3.60 7.27
N LEU A 132 2.72 -3.29 8.56
CA LEU A 132 2.66 -4.31 9.61
C LEU A 132 1.31 -5.03 9.61
N ALA A 133 0.20 -4.31 9.43
CA ALA A 133 -1.12 -4.93 9.29
C ALA A 133 -1.13 -5.93 8.13
N ALA A 134 -0.71 -5.50 6.94
CA ALA A 134 -0.64 -6.37 5.76
C ALA A 134 0.27 -7.60 6.00
N ALA A 135 1.46 -7.39 6.58
CA ALA A 135 2.41 -8.45 6.86
C ALA A 135 1.91 -9.47 7.91
N LEU A 136 1.11 -9.03 8.87
CA LEU A 136 0.58 -9.88 9.95
C LEU A 136 -0.78 -10.50 9.61
N SER A 137 -1.45 -10.03 8.55
CA SER A 137 -2.73 -10.57 8.05
C SER A 137 -2.53 -11.72 7.07
N GLY A 138 -1.33 -11.92 6.53
CA GLY A 138 -1.04 -13.03 5.63
C GLY A 138 -1.10 -14.37 6.35
N GLU A 139 -2.16 -15.15 6.09
CA GLU A 139 -2.37 -16.48 6.66
C GLU A 139 -1.56 -17.57 5.92
N ASP A 140 -1.09 -17.30 4.69
CA ASP A 140 -0.45 -18.29 3.82
C ASP A 140 1.07 -18.15 3.69
N VAL A 141 1.75 -19.30 3.68
CA VAL A 141 3.22 -19.42 3.51
C VAL A 141 3.68 -18.82 2.17
N ASP A 142 2.79 -18.75 1.20
CA ASP A 142 3.04 -18.19 -0.13
C ASP A 142 3.21 -16.66 -0.12
N GLU A 143 2.79 -15.98 0.95
CA GLU A 143 2.93 -14.53 1.13
C GLU A 143 4.16 -14.13 1.96
N ILE A 144 4.92 -15.10 2.45
CA ILE A 144 6.07 -14.84 3.34
C ILE A 144 7.12 -13.92 2.68
N GLY A 145 7.28 -14.02 1.36
CA GLY A 145 8.17 -13.15 0.58
C GLY A 145 7.73 -11.69 0.65
N MET A 146 6.43 -11.43 0.51
CA MET A 146 5.83 -10.09 0.58
C MET A 146 6.01 -9.49 1.98
N THR A 147 5.69 -10.27 3.01
CA THR A 147 5.84 -9.91 4.42
C THR A 147 7.28 -9.50 4.76
N ILE A 148 8.28 -10.31 4.36
CA ILE A 148 9.69 -9.99 4.62
C ILE A 148 10.10 -8.70 3.89
N ALA A 149 9.67 -8.50 2.65
CA ALA A 149 9.96 -7.28 1.89
C ALA A 149 9.37 -6.02 2.56
N TYR A 150 8.11 -6.07 3.01
CA TYR A 150 7.48 -4.96 3.73
C TYR A 150 8.16 -4.65 5.05
N LEU A 151 8.50 -5.67 5.85
CA LEU A 151 9.22 -5.50 7.11
C LEU A 151 10.61 -4.86 6.90
N LYS A 152 11.36 -5.30 5.88
CA LYS A 152 12.67 -4.70 5.55
C LYS A 152 12.53 -3.25 5.10
N ARG A 153 11.53 -2.92 4.28
CA ARG A 153 11.26 -1.55 3.85
C ARG A 153 10.84 -0.66 5.03
N ALA A 154 10.01 -1.17 5.94
CA ALA A 154 9.61 -0.46 7.16
C ALA A 154 10.82 -0.17 8.06
N LEU A 155 11.67 -1.17 8.29
CA LEU A 155 12.91 -0.99 9.06
C LEU A 155 13.81 0.08 8.42
N LYS A 156 14.04 -0.02 7.11
CA LYS A 156 14.88 0.93 6.36
C LYS A 156 14.35 2.37 6.47
N ALA A 157 13.02 2.56 6.46
CA ALA A 157 12.39 3.88 6.57
C ALA A 157 12.55 4.53 7.95
N ILE A 158 12.82 3.76 9.00
CA ILE A 158 13.01 4.23 10.38
C ILE A 158 14.49 4.40 10.73
N THR A 159 15.38 3.65 10.08
CA THR A 159 16.83 3.68 10.36
C THR A 159 17.64 4.66 9.49
N LEU A 160 16.98 5.43 8.61
CA LEU A 160 17.62 6.41 7.72
C LEU A 160 17.49 7.84 8.26
#